data_AF-A0A3M1BWJ0-F1
#
_entry.id   AF-A0A3M1BWJ0-F1
#
_cell.length_a   1.000
_cell.length_b   1.000
_cell.length_c   1.000
_cell.angle_alpha   90.00
_cell.angle_beta   90.00
_cell.angle_gamma   90.00
#
_symmetry.space_group_name_H-M   'P 1'
#
loop_
_entity.id
_entity.type
_entity.pdbx_description
1 polymer ?
#
loop_
_entity_poly.entity_id
_entity_poly.type
_entity_poly.pdbx_seq_one_letter_code
_entity_poly.pdbx_strand_id
1 'polypeptide(L)'
;MTVSELGNRNILINALFIHKKPTGLGIYTDEVVKSLLNLNRELAFLLPESHSRNYQGNFSARFFGVSDIVMPGRSLLNSIARIAWLQLRLPFILKKNSVGVFYSTVPEGMIYTLSGVRQIITIHDFLPLIFWGEYPRMRYYFKYVLPLVIKSSSCIVCVSESTRKDLYKYFPSNSQRVETIYPGVDTDTFKRLSY
;
A
#
# COMPACT_ATOMS: atom_id res chain seq x y z
N MET A 1 7.89 -17.30 11.70
CA MET A 1 6.51 -17.23 11.20
C MET A 1 6.47 -17.90 9.85
N THR A 2 6.15 -19.19 9.82
CA THR A 2 6.07 -20.01 8.60
C THR A 2 4.76 -19.76 7.86
N VAL A 3 4.73 -20.03 6.55
CA VAL A 3 3.55 -19.88 5.67
C VAL A 3 2.31 -20.63 6.20
N SER A 4 2.49 -21.61 7.10
CA SER A 4 1.46 -22.38 7.77
C SER A 4 0.65 -21.63 8.84
N GLU A 5 1.16 -20.54 9.42
CA GLU A 5 0.45 -19.77 10.47
C GLU A 5 -0.54 -18.72 9.91
N LEU A 6 -0.55 -18.51 8.59
CA LEU A 6 -1.54 -17.69 7.86
C LEU A 6 -2.88 -18.42 7.68
N GLY A 7 -3.31 -19.20 8.67
CA GLY A 7 -4.57 -19.94 8.62
C GLY A 7 -5.74 -19.02 8.29
N ASN A 8 -6.41 -19.27 7.15
CA ASN A 8 -7.69 -18.71 6.73
C ASN A 8 -7.92 -17.19 6.97
N ARG A 9 -6.87 -16.35 6.99
CA ARG A 9 -7.05 -14.91 7.20
C ARG A 9 -7.36 -14.24 5.88
N ASN A 10 -8.53 -13.61 5.79
CA ASN A 10 -8.88 -12.72 4.67
C ASN A 10 -7.86 -11.56 4.60
N ILE A 11 -7.24 -11.39 3.44
CA ILE A 11 -6.26 -10.33 3.18
C ILE A 11 -6.92 -9.26 2.30
N LEU A 12 -6.89 -8.01 2.74
CA LEU A 12 -7.30 -6.84 1.94
C LEU A 12 -6.07 -6.05 1.52
N ILE A 13 -5.89 -5.87 0.22
CA ILE A 13 -4.80 -5.13 -0.38
C ILE A 13 -5.28 -3.74 -0.78
N ASN A 14 -4.59 -2.69 -0.32
CA ASN A 14 -4.79 -1.33 -0.79
C ASN A 14 -4.04 -1.13 -2.11
N ALA A 15 -4.80 -1.00 -3.19
CA ALA A 15 -4.31 -0.77 -4.55
C ALA A 15 -4.87 0.53 -5.17
N LEU A 16 -5.18 1.52 -4.31
CA LEU A 16 -5.74 2.81 -4.73
C LEU A 16 -4.77 3.69 -5.55
N PHE A 17 -3.50 3.32 -5.62
CA PHE A 17 -2.48 4.02 -6.40
C PHE A 17 -2.38 3.55 -7.86
N ILE A 18 -3.26 2.65 -8.30
CA ILE A 18 -3.39 2.29 -9.71
C ILE A 18 -4.05 3.46 -10.46
N HIS A 19 -3.40 3.92 -11.54
CA HIS A 19 -3.86 5.07 -12.32
C HIS A 19 -3.68 4.85 -13.82
N LYS A 20 -4.52 5.54 -14.62
CA LYS A 20 -4.45 5.51 -16.10
C LYS A 20 -3.10 5.98 -16.66
N LYS A 21 -2.40 6.85 -15.93
CA LYS A 21 -1.02 7.27 -16.20
C LYS A 21 -0.16 6.81 -15.03
N PRO A 22 0.37 5.58 -15.07
CA PRO A 22 1.03 5.00 -13.91
C PRO A 22 2.36 5.70 -13.63
N THR A 23 2.58 6.08 -12.38
CA THR A 23 3.90 6.47 -11.86
C THR A 23 4.65 5.23 -11.37
N GLY A 24 5.89 5.36 -10.90
CA GLY A 24 6.62 4.23 -10.31
C GLY A 24 5.84 3.50 -9.20
N LEU A 25 5.14 4.24 -8.34
CA LEU A 25 4.24 3.66 -7.32
C LEU A 25 3.04 2.92 -7.93
N GLY A 26 2.47 3.47 -9.01
CA GLY A 26 1.35 2.87 -9.72
C GLY A 26 1.76 1.58 -10.43
N ILE A 27 2.92 1.57 -11.09
CA ILE A 27 3.51 0.37 -11.72
C ILE A 27 3.77 -0.70 -10.65
N TYR A 28 4.45 -0.35 -9.56
CA TYR A 28 4.70 -1.27 -8.45
C TYR A 28 3.39 -1.87 -7.91
N THR A 29 2.39 -1.03 -7.67
CA THR A 29 1.09 -1.48 -7.15
C THR A 29 0.41 -2.45 -8.12
N ASP A 30 0.39 -2.13 -9.41
CA ASP A 30 -0.23 -2.98 -10.44
C ASP A 30 0.48 -4.33 -10.57
N GLU A 31 1.81 -4.35 -10.63
CA GLU A 31 2.60 -5.59 -10.73
C GLU A 31 2.47 -6.46 -9.48
N VAL A 32 2.39 -5.86 -8.29
CA VAL A 32 2.08 -6.59 -7.05
C VAL A 32 0.67 -7.19 -7.11
N VAL A 33 -0.33 -6.44 -7.56
CA VAL A 33 -1.71 -6.95 -7.68
C VAL A 33 -1.78 -8.11 -8.66
N LYS A 34 -1.21 -7.99 -9.86
CA LYS A 34 -1.13 -9.06 -10.86
C LYS A 34 -0.45 -10.31 -10.30
N SER A 35 0.70 -10.14 -9.66
CA SER A 35 1.44 -11.24 -9.05
C SER A 35 0.64 -11.95 -7.95
N LEU A 36 -0.07 -11.18 -7.11
CA LEU A 36 -0.90 -11.72 -6.04
C LEU A 36 -2.14 -12.45 -6.57
N LEU A 37 -2.77 -11.95 -7.63
CA LEU A 37 -3.90 -12.61 -8.29
C LEU A 37 -3.53 -14.00 -8.83
N ASN A 38 -2.27 -14.19 -9.23
CA ASN A 38 -1.75 -15.49 -9.71
C ASN A 38 -1.48 -16.51 -8.59
N LEU A 39 -1.54 -16.13 -7.31
CA LEU A 39 -1.28 -17.06 -6.20
C LEU A 39 -2.43 -18.04 -5.91
N ASN A 40 -3.52 -17.98 -6.68
CA ASN A 40 -4.73 -18.80 -6.50
C ASN A 40 -5.22 -18.84 -5.04
N ARG A 41 -5.27 -17.67 -4.40
CA ARG A 41 -5.79 -17.47 -3.04
C ARG A 41 -6.97 -16.51 -3.07
N GLU A 42 -7.90 -16.68 -2.13
CA GLU A 42 -8.97 -15.71 -1.95
C GLU A 42 -8.39 -14.40 -1.38
N LEU A 43 -8.29 -13.39 -2.24
CA LEU A 43 -7.76 -12.07 -1.91
C LEU A 43 -8.82 -11.00 -2.13
N ALA A 44 -8.75 -9.93 -1.34
CA ALA A 44 -9.58 -8.75 -1.54
C ALA A 44 -8.72 -7.54 -1.91
N PHE A 45 -9.24 -6.66 -2.76
CA PHE A 45 -8.52 -5.48 -3.23
C PHE A 45 -9.39 -4.22 -3.11
N LEU A 46 -8.80 -3.13 -2.63
CA LEU A 46 -9.33 -1.78 -2.76
C LEU A 46 -8.78 -1.18 -4.05
N LEU A 47 -9.68 -0.84 -4.98
CA LEU A 47 -9.31 -0.28 -6.27
C LEU A 47 -10.06 1.02 -6.55
N PRO A 48 -9.50 1.93 -7.35
CA PRO A 48 -10.26 3.02 -7.92
C PRO A 48 -11.46 2.45 -8.71
N GLU A 49 -12.66 3.02 -8.54
CA GLU A 49 -13.85 2.62 -9.32
C GLU A 49 -13.61 2.68 -10.83
N SER A 50 -12.78 3.62 -11.28
CA SER A 50 -12.37 3.77 -12.67
C SER A 50 -11.54 2.60 -13.22
N HIS A 51 -10.93 1.78 -12.36
CA HIS A 51 -10.04 0.68 -12.74
C HIS A 51 -10.53 -0.69 -12.26
N SER A 52 -11.45 -0.74 -11.30
CA SER A 52 -11.99 -2.01 -10.77
C SER A 52 -12.57 -2.92 -11.86
N ARG A 53 -13.17 -2.33 -12.91
CA ARG A 53 -13.71 -3.06 -14.07
C ARG A 53 -12.66 -3.82 -14.89
N ASN A 54 -11.39 -3.39 -14.88
CA ASN A 54 -10.33 -4.06 -15.64
C ASN A 54 -9.86 -5.38 -15.00
N TYR A 55 -10.17 -5.58 -13.71
CA TYR A 55 -9.84 -6.81 -12.98
C TYR A 55 -11.07 -7.70 -12.73
N GLN A 56 -12.24 -7.29 -13.23
CA GLN A 56 -13.46 -8.09 -13.18
C GLN A 56 -13.45 -9.10 -14.33
N GLY A 57 -12.95 -10.30 -14.03
CA GLY A 57 -12.96 -11.43 -14.95
C GLY A 57 -11.79 -12.38 -14.67
N ASN A 58 -12.11 -13.60 -14.22
CA ASN A 58 -11.22 -14.76 -14.09
C ASN A 58 -10.36 -14.93 -12.83
N PHE A 59 -10.53 -14.12 -11.78
CA PHE A 59 -9.82 -14.34 -10.51
C PHE A 59 -10.77 -14.61 -9.35
N SER A 60 -10.38 -15.50 -8.44
CA SER A 60 -11.01 -15.71 -7.13
C SER A 60 -10.69 -14.52 -6.19
N ALA A 61 -11.11 -13.32 -6.57
CA ALA A 61 -10.80 -12.07 -5.88
C ALA A 61 -12.06 -11.23 -5.64
N ARG A 62 -12.12 -10.59 -4.47
CA ARG A 62 -13.16 -9.61 -4.11
C ARG A 62 -12.64 -8.19 -4.37
N PHE A 63 -13.41 -7.38 -5.09
CA PHE A 63 -13.03 -6.01 -5.42
C PHE A 63 -13.95 -5.01 -4.73
N PHE A 64 -13.37 -4.07 -4.00
CA PHE A 64 -14.07 -2.93 -3.42
C PHE A 64 -13.72 -1.68 -4.21
N GLY A 65 -14.69 -1.17 -4.96
CA GLY A 65 -14.57 0.11 -5.63
C GLY A 65 -14.51 1.24 -4.61
N VAL A 66 -13.56 2.14 -4.80
CA VAL A 66 -13.44 3.36 -4.01
C VAL A 66 -13.56 4.56 -4.95
N SER A 67 -14.43 5.49 -4.55
CA SER A 67 -14.73 6.71 -5.31
C SER A 67 -13.46 7.47 -5.71
N ASP A 68 -13.46 7.96 -6.95
CA ASP A 68 -12.36 8.73 -7.54
C ASP A 68 -11.99 10.00 -6.73
N ILE A 69 -12.88 10.49 -5.85
CA ILE A 69 -12.64 11.68 -5.01
C ILE A 69 -11.47 11.51 -4.03
N VAL A 70 -11.16 10.26 -3.63
CA VAL A 70 -10.04 9.95 -2.73
C VAL A 70 -8.78 9.53 -3.48
N MET A 71 -8.74 9.69 -4.80
CA MET A 71 -7.54 9.34 -5.58
C MET A 71 -6.41 10.37 -5.37
N PRO A 72 -5.14 9.91 -5.28
CA PRO A 72 -3.99 10.80 -5.14
C PRO A 72 -3.79 11.70 -6.37
N GLY A 73 -3.08 12.81 -6.17
CA GLY A 73 -2.58 13.67 -7.25
C GLY A 73 -3.50 14.79 -7.74
N ARG A 74 -4.82 14.75 -7.47
CA ARG A 74 -5.75 15.75 -8.02
C ARG A 74 -5.79 17.08 -7.25
N SER A 75 -5.73 17.07 -5.91
CA SER A 75 -5.76 18.30 -5.08
C SER A 75 -5.33 18.04 -3.62
N LEU A 76 -5.15 19.10 -2.81
CA LEU A 76 -4.99 18.96 -1.35
C LEU A 76 -6.25 18.37 -0.70
N LEU A 77 -7.44 18.81 -1.12
CA LEU A 77 -8.72 18.31 -0.62
C LEU A 77 -8.85 16.80 -0.83
N ASN A 78 -8.42 16.28 -1.98
CA ASN A 78 -8.45 14.84 -2.26
C ASN A 78 -7.49 14.07 -1.35
N SER A 79 -6.35 14.65 -1.02
CA SER A 79 -5.39 14.04 -0.08
C SER A 79 -6.00 13.95 1.32
N ILE A 80 -6.66 15.01 1.77
CA ILE A 80 -7.38 15.03 3.06
C ILE A 80 -8.54 14.03 3.04
N ALA A 81 -9.34 14.01 1.97
CA ALA A 81 -10.45 13.09 1.80
C ALA A 81 -9.97 11.63 1.83
N ARG A 82 -8.81 11.33 1.22
CA ARG A 82 -8.19 10.01 1.26
C ARG A 82 -7.75 9.62 2.67
N ILE A 83 -7.09 10.52 3.39
CA ILE A 83 -6.72 10.27 4.79
C ILE A 83 -7.98 10.00 5.63
N ALA A 84 -9.00 10.84 5.51
CA ALA A 84 -10.27 10.67 6.22
C ALA A 84 -10.95 9.34 5.85
N TRP A 85 -10.96 8.95 4.58
CA TRP A 85 -11.52 7.68 4.14
C TRP A 85 -10.76 6.48 4.73
N LEU A 86 -9.42 6.53 4.75
CA LEU A 86 -8.58 5.50 5.37
C LEU A 86 -8.81 5.41 6.88
N GLN A 87 -9.18 6.49 7.56
CA GLN A 87 -9.46 6.46 9.00
C GLN A 87 -10.91 6.10 9.34
N LEU A 88 -11.88 6.42 8.49
CA LEU A 88 -13.31 6.29 8.81
C LEU A 88 -14.00 5.12 8.09
N ARG A 89 -13.73 4.95 6.79
CA ARG A 89 -14.43 3.95 5.96
C ARG A 89 -13.68 2.62 5.92
N LEU A 90 -12.35 2.66 5.82
CA LEU A 90 -11.54 1.45 5.79
C LEU A 90 -11.77 0.54 7.03
N PRO A 91 -11.78 1.03 8.28
CA PRO A 91 -12.07 0.18 9.43
C PRO A 91 -13.42 -0.54 9.35
N PHE A 92 -14.45 0.12 8.82
CA PHE A 92 -15.76 -0.48 8.62
C PHE A 92 -15.71 -1.62 7.60
N ILE A 93 -15.01 -1.43 6.48
CA ILE A 93 -14.80 -2.48 5.45
C ILE A 93 -14.04 -3.66 6.06
N LEU A 94 -12.96 -3.40 6.79
CA LEU A 94 -12.15 -4.44 7.43
C LEU A 94 -12.98 -5.28 8.41
N LYS A 95 -13.76 -4.63 9.27
CA LYS A 95 -14.63 -5.30 10.25
C LYS A 95 -15.76 -6.10 9.58
N LYS A 96 -16.47 -5.50 8.63
CA LYS A 96 -17.62 -6.13 7.94
C LYS A 96 -17.22 -7.40 7.17
N ASN A 97 -15.98 -7.44 6.67
CA ASN A 97 -15.48 -8.55 5.86
C ASN A 97 -14.55 -9.51 6.63
N SER A 98 -14.46 -9.35 7.95
CA SER A 98 -13.59 -10.16 8.83
C SER A 98 -12.15 -10.24 8.31
N VAL A 99 -11.60 -9.10 7.88
CA VAL A 99 -10.24 -9.00 7.33
C VAL A 99 -9.24 -9.17 8.48
N GLY A 100 -8.34 -10.16 8.36
CA GLY A 100 -7.29 -10.40 9.34
C GLY A 100 -5.96 -9.69 9.03
N VAL A 101 -5.74 -9.33 7.76
CA VAL A 101 -4.54 -8.63 7.29
C VAL A 101 -4.93 -7.52 6.32
N PHE A 102 -4.48 -6.31 6.60
CA PHE A 102 -4.54 -5.19 5.67
C PHE A 102 -3.13 -4.89 5.17
N TYR A 103 -2.92 -4.99 3.85
CA TYR A 103 -1.63 -4.71 3.22
C TYR A 103 -1.74 -3.50 2.31
N SER A 104 -0.86 -2.51 2.52
CA SER A 104 -0.76 -1.31 1.70
C SER A 104 0.53 -1.31 0.89
N THR A 105 0.39 -1.19 -0.42
CA THR A 105 1.50 -1.11 -1.40
C THR A 105 2.23 0.23 -1.36
N VAL A 106 1.77 1.15 -0.52
CA VAL A 106 2.26 2.52 -0.34
C VAL A 106 2.34 2.85 1.15
N PRO A 107 3.01 3.95 1.57
CA PRO A 107 3.19 4.29 2.97
C PRO A 107 1.92 4.92 3.58
N GLU A 108 0.76 4.32 3.31
CA GLU A 108 -0.55 4.79 3.77
C GLU A 108 -1.35 3.71 4.47
N GLY A 109 -2.01 4.07 5.56
CA GLY A 109 -2.81 3.13 6.33
C GLY A 109 -3.60 3.83 7.44
N MET A 110 -4.11 3.03 8.37
CA MET A 110 -4.80 3.50 9.56
C MET A 110 -3.78 3.97 10.59
N ILE A 111 -4.06 5.08 11.27
CA ILE A 111 -3.27 5.53 12.43
C ILE A 111 -3.64 4.76 13.70
N TYR A 112 -4.83 4.17 13.74
CA TYR A 112 -5.30 3.26 14.79
C TYR A 112 -5.83 1.98 14.14
N THR A 113 -5.12 0.87 14.34
CA THR A 113 -5.56 -0.45 13.85
C THR A 113 -6.67 -1.01 14.71
N LEU A 114 -7.66 -1.62 14.06
CA LEU A 114 -8.68 -2.42 14.74
C LEU A 114 -8.05 -3.66 15.39
N SER A 115 -8.55 -4.02 16.57
CA SER A 115 -8.15 -5.28 17.22
C SER A 115 -8.38 -6.46 16.28
N GLY A 116 -7.38 -7.34 16.18
CA GLY A 116 -7.40 -8.51 15.30
C GLY A 116 -6.92 -8.28 13.86
N VAL A 117 -6.73 -7.02 13.43
CA VAL A 117 -6.23 -6.70 12.09
C VAL A 117 -4.74 -6.39 12.12
N ARG A 118 -3.95 -7.12 11.33
CA ARG A 118 -2.53 -6.82 11.12
C ARG A 118 -2.37 -5.88 9.94
N GLN A 119 -1.89 -4.66 10.20
CA GLN A 119 -1.55 -3.70 9.14
C GLN A 119 -0.10 -3.88 8.69
N ILE A 120 0.11 -3.88 7.38
CA ILE A 120 1.41 -3.90 6.71
C ILE A 120 1.43 -2.75 5.71
N ILE A 121 2.51 -1.98 5.68
CA ILE A 121 2.70 -0.88 4.71
C ILE A 121 4.00 -1.05 3.96
N THR A 122 4.08 -0.50 2.75
CA THR A 122 5.31 -0.45 1.96
C THR A 122 5.81 0.98 1.86
N ILE A 123 7.06 1.22 2.24
CA ILE A 123 7.72 2.50 2.08
C ILE A 123 8.69 2.41 0.90
N HIS A 124 8.54 3.35 -0.03
CA HIS A 124 9.34 3.42 -1.26
C HIS A 124 10.57 4.31 -1.07
N ASP A 125 10.37 5.49 -0.50
CA ASP A 125 11.42 6.45 -0.22
C ASP A 125 10.98 7.41 0.91
N PHE A 126 11.89 8.29 1.31
CA PHE A 126 11.63 9.40 2.23
C PHE A 126 11.92 10.76 1.58
N LEU A 127 11.81 10.85 0.24
CA LEU A 127 12.06 12.09 -0.50
C LEU A 127 11.28 13.29 0.06
N PRO A 128 10.01 13.16 0.50
CA PRO A 128 9.28 14.29 1.08
C PRO A 128 9.87 14.85 2.39
N LEU A 129 10.68 14.07 3.12
CA LEU A 129 11.41 14.52 4.31
C LEU A 129 12.78 15.12 3.99
N ILE A 130 13.36 14.75 2.84
CA ILE A 130 14.65 15.24 2.37
C ILE A 130 14.46 16.57 1.62
N PHE A 131 13.57 16.58 0.62
CA PHE A 131 13.36 17.69 -0.31
C PHE A 131 12.08 18.46 0.01
N TRP A 132 12.08 19.16 1.14
CA TRP A 132 10.90 19.87 1.66
C TRP A 132 10.26 20.88 0.70
N GLY A 133 11.04 21.47 -0.20
CA GLY A 133 10.56 22.43 -1.21
C GLY A 133 9.81 21.76 -2.37
N GLU A 134 10.21 20.55 -2.74
CA GLU A 134 9.66 19.82 -3.90
C GLU A 134 8.36 19.09 -3.57
N TYR A 135 8.16 18.76 -2.28
CA TYR A 135 7.01 18.00 -1.80
C TYR A 135 6.14 18.78 -0.80
N PRO A 136 5.62 19.98 -1.14
CA PRO A 136 4.96 20.88 -0.18
C PRO A 136 3.72 20.27 0.47
N ARG A 137 3.06 19.31 -0.19
CA ARG A 137 1.91 18.57 0.35
C ARG A 137 2.33 17.32 1.12
N MET A 138 3.17 16.47 0.53
CA MET A 138 3.53 15.17 1.12
C MET A 138 4.44 15.30 2.34
N ARG A 139 5.24 16.37 2.45
CA ARG A 139 6.13 16.58 3.60
C ARG A 139 5.39 16.56 4.94
N TYR A 140 4.19 17.15 4.99
CA TYR A 140 3.38 17.20 6.21
C TYR A 140 2.80 15.84 6.56
N TYR A 141 2.39 15.07 5.55
CA TYR A 141 1.97 13.68 5.74
C TYR A 141 3.12 12.85 6.32
N PHE A 142 4.30 12.93 5.71
CA PHE A 142 5.49 12.18 6.14
C PHE A 142 5.97 12.60 7.54
N LYS A 143 5.86 13.89 7.88
CA LYS A 143 6.27 14.39 9.19
C LYS A 143 5.30 14.03 10.31
N TYR A 144 3.99 14.12 10.06
CA TYR A 144 2.99 14.07 11.14
C TYR A 144 2.10 12.82 11.11
N VAL A 145 1.79 12.27 9.93
CA VAL A 145 0.86 11.14 9.80
C VAL A 145 1.60 9.81 9.67
N LEU A 146 2.63 9.75 8.82
CA LEU A 146 3.43 8.54 8.62
C LEU A 146 4.03 7.95 9.92
N PRO A 147 4.53 8.72 10.91
CA PRO A 147 5.02 8.13 12.16
C PRO A 147 3.92 7.36 12.93
N LEU A 148 2.66 7.84 12.86
CA LEU A 148 1.52 7.19 13.49
C LEU A 148 1.12 5.92 12.74
N VAL A 149 1.14 5.96 11.41
CA VAL A 149 0.89 4.79 10.56
C VAL A 149 1.99 3.73 10.75
N ILE A 150 3.24 4.15 10.87
CA ILE A 150 4.37 3.27 11.21
C ILE A 150 4.09 2.59 12.55
N LYS A 151 3.78 3.37 13.60
CA LYS A 151 3.53 2.84 14.94
C LYS A 151 2.36 1.84 15.00
N SER A 152 1.34 2.01 14.16
CA SER A 152 0.18 1.11 14.09
C SER A 152 0.42 -0.10 13.17
N SER A 153 1.50 -0.12 12.40
CA SER A 153 1.78 -1.21 11.45
C SER A 153 2.54 -2.34 12.12
N SER A 154 2.04 -3.56 11.98
CA SER A 154 2.69 -4.78 12.48
C SER A 154 3.96 -5.15 11.71
N CYS A 155 4.09 -4.67 10.48
CA CYS A 155 5.27 -4.86 9.63
C CYS A 155 5.40 -3.69 8.65
N ILE A 156 6.63 -3.28 8.38
CA ILE A 156 6.98 -2.28 7.38
C ILE A 156 7.84 -2.96 6.32
N VAL A 157 7.43 -2.87 5.07
CA VAL A 157 8.21 -3.32 3.92
C VAL A 157 8.97 -2.12 3.38
N CYS A 158 10.29 -2.22 3.30
CA CYS A 158 11.14 -1.26 2.62
C CYS A 158 11.56 -1.84 1.27
N VAL A 159 11.45 -1.06 0.20
CA VAL A 159 11.79 -1.54 -1.15
C VAL A 159 13.30 -1.65 -1.41
N SER A 160 14.13 -1.21 -0.48
CA SER A 160 15.58 -1.33 -0.57
C SER A 160 16.23 -1.19 0.81
N GLU A 161 17.48 -1.61 0.94
CA GLU A 161 18.30 -1.34 2.12
C GLU A 161 18.55 0.17 2.32
N SER A 162 18.56 0.97 1.25
CA SER A 162 18.64 2.43 1.37
C SER A 162 17.41 2.98 2.08
N THR A 163 16.22 2.57 1.64
CA THR A 163 14.95 2.97 2.25
C THR A 163 14.88 2.49 3.71
N ARG A 164 15.37 1.28 4.01
CA ARG A 164 15.47 0.79 5.40
C ARG A 164 16.38 1.66 6.26
N LYS A 165 17.55 2.06 5.77
CA LYS A 165 18.46 2.97 6.48
C LYS A 165 17.80 4.32 6.73
N ASP A 166 17.10 4.87 5.75
CA ASP A 166 16.37 6.13 5.90
C ASP A 166 15.23 6.02 6.93
N LEU A 167 14.52 4.88 6.98
CA LEU A 167 13.50 4.63 8.00
C LEU A 167 14.10 4.78 9.40
N TYR A 168 15.24 4.16 9.69
CA TYR A 168 15.89 4.27 11.01
C TYR A 168 16.52 5.65 11.24
N LYS A 169 16.93 6.36 10.19
CA LYS A 169 17.44 7.74 10.30
C LYS A 169 16.34 8.72 10.70
N TYR A 170 15.18 8.66 10.06
CA TYR A 170 14.06 9.58 10.30
C TYR A 170 13.15 9.14 11.45
N PHE A 171 13.09 7.84 11.72
CA PHE A 171 12.26 7.23 12.76
C PHE A 171 13.10 6.26 13.62
N PRO A 172 14.09 6.77 14.37
CA PRO A 172 15.03 5.93 15.13
C PRO A 172 14.35 5.10 16.22
N SER A 173 13.24 5.57 16.77
CA SER A 173 12.44 4.86 17.77
C SER A 173 11.49 3.82 17.18
N ASN A 174 11.62 3.47 15.89
CA ASN A 174 10.79 2.45 15.27
C ASN A 174 11.08 1.07 15.89
N SER A 175 10.09 0.53 16.58
CA SER A 175 10.14 -0.81 17.18
C SER A 175 9.42 -1.88 16.34
N GLN A 176 8.85 -1.50 15.19
CA GLN A 176 8.10 -2.44 14.36
C GLN A 176 9.03 -3.38 13.60
N ARG A 177 8.49 -4.53 13.21
CA ARG A 177 9.18 -5.44 12.29
C ARG A 177 9.41 -4.73 10.95
N VAL A 178 10.64 -4.79 10.46
CA VAL A 178 11.03 -4.20 9.17
C VAL A 178 11.62 -5.28 8.28
N GLU A 179 11.07 -5.43 7.09
CA GLU A 179 11.52 -6.35 6.05
C GLU A 179 11.96 -5.56 4.82
N THR A 180 13.09 -5.95 4.23
CA THR A 180 13.53 -5.39 2.94
C THR A 180 13.11 -6.34 1.83
N ILE A 181 12.26 -5.87 0.91
CA ILE A 181 11.80 -6.65 -0.23
C ILE A 181 11.99 -5.81 -1.49
N TYR A 182 12.92 -6.20 -2.34
CA TYR A 182 13.23 -5.49 -3.57
C TYR A 182 12.07 -5.60 -4.59
N PRO A 183 11.77 -4.53 -5.35
CA PRO A 183 10.84 -4.60 -6.46
C PRO A 183 11.30 -5.60 -7.52
N GLY A 184 10.33 -6.33 -8.10
CA GLY A 184 10.58 -7.18 -9.26
C GLY A 184 10.72 -6.37 -10.55
N VAL A 185 11.10 -7.06 -11.62
CA VAL A 185 11.10 -6.54 -12.99
C VAL A 185 10.27 -7.47 -13.87
N ASP A 186 9.45 -6.88 -14.75
CA ASP A 186 8.77 -7.64 -15.79
C ASP A 186 9.78 -8.01 -16.89
N THR A 187 10.20 -9.28 -16.89
CA THR A 187 11.17 -9.79 -17.85
C THR A 187 10.61 -10.02 -19.25
N ASP A 188 9.29 -10.02 -19.43
CA ASP A 188 8.68 -10.11 -20.75
C ASP A 188 8.78 -8.76 -21.48
N THR A 189 8.60 -7.67 -20.73
CA THR A 189 8.79 -6.30 -21.21
C THR A 189 10.28 -5.93 -21.29
N PHE A 190 11.05 -6.18 -20.23
CA PHE A 190 12.47 -5.81 -20.12
C PHE A 190 13.38 -7.02 -20.37
N LYS A 191 13.45 -7.44 -21.64
CA LYS A 191 14.35 -8.52 -22.08
C LYS A 191 15.55 -8.00 -22.85
N ARG A 192 16.62 -8.79 -22.83
CA ARG A 192 17.80 -8.55 -23.66
C ARG A 192 17.39 -8.57 -25.13
N LEU A 193 17.79 -7.54 -25.88
CA LEU A 193 17.64 -7.55 -27.33
C LEU A 193 18.50 -8.67 -27.90
N SER A 194 17.87 -9.63 -28.55
CA SER A 194 18.52 -10.65 -29.36
C SER A 194 18.96 -10.00 -30.67
N TYR A 195 20.28 -9.82 -30.83
CA TYR A 195 20.93 -9.46 -32.08
C TYR A 195 21.34 -10.72 -32.84
#